data_AF-A0A0C3FIT8-F1
#
_entry.id   AF-A0A0C3FIT8-F1
#
_cell.length_a   1.000
_cell.length_b   1.000
_cell.length_c   1.000
_cell.angle_alpha   90.00
_cell.angle_beta   90.00
_cell.angle_gamma   90.00
#
_symmetry.space_group_name_H-M   'P 1'
#
loop_
_entity.id
_entity.type
_entity.pdbx_description
1 polymer ?
#
loop_
_entity_poly.entity_id
_entity_poly.type
_entity_poly.pdbx_seq_one_letter_code
_entity_poly.pdbx_strand_id
1 'polypeptide(L)'
;MASELNNPSQRLVENLASKLRRRQVVGSRQAALETVLVLRQVVSKARFSKFEQLVEIIRSAGRRLVEAQPKEHSVGNTVRKVLHHIREEYHTATKGRASASTRNAFSISKFVLQGQPRKQNVLTKTDEKGTIKENDPDDPDSFARGLKPVLMEAIQDVLDELETVYDNVSKNARDHIHSDEIILTIGKSKTVEAFLKSAAHHRNYTVIVAETGPSYSGHEMAQSLSSAGISTFLVPDSSIYALMSRVNKVILGAHAVLANGGMFAITGSLLAATAARAHSTPVVVCAGQFKLTPLWNLYHEYGALDFADPSNVLGFEEGGLVDKVDVINPYYDYVHPELVDAFITNDGDHPPSSIYRLIKETYDDEDHDL
;
A
#
# COMPACT_ATOMS: atom_id res chain seq x y z
N MET A 1 14.41 21.04 27.04
CA MET A 1 13.27 21.08 26.08
C MET A 1 13.47 22.00 24.86
N ALA A 2 14.57 22.76 24.73
CA ALA A 2 14.78 23.66 23.58
C ALA A 2 15.87 23.20 22.57
N SER A 3 16.54 22.06 22.80
CA SER A 3 17.65 21.59 21.95
C SER A 3 17.24 20.60 20.84
N GLU A 4 16.01 20.08 20.86
CA GLU A 4 15.57 19.09 19.87
C GLU A 4 15.09 19.73 18.56
N LEU A 5 14.61 20.98 18.59
CA LEU A 5 14.01 21.71 17.46
C LEU A 5 14.99 22.13 16.34
N ASN A 6 16.30 21.87 16.48
CA ASN A 6 17.32 22.34 15.54
C ASN A 6 17.87 21.29 14.59
N ASN A 7 17.34 20.07 14.58
CA ASN A 7 17.74 19.09 13.57
C ASN A 7 16.97 19.33 12.25
N PRO A 8 17.64 19.65 11.13
CA PRO A 8 16.98 19.90 9.84
C PRO A 8 16.14 18.71 9.34
N SER A 9 16.43 17.49 9.78
CA SER A 9 15.61 16.31 9.51
C SER A 9 14.23 16.37 10.18
N GLN A 10 14.15 16.86 11.43
CA GLN A 10 12.88 16.97 12.16
C GLN A 10 11.97 18.04 11.56
N ARG A 11 12.53 19.11 10.99
CA ARG A 11 11.75 20.15 10.30
C ARG A 11 11.04 19.59 9.05
N LEU A 12 11.69 18.67 8.33
CA LEU A 12 11.09 18.01 7.17
C LEU A 12 9.93 17.11 7.57
N VAL A 13 10.10 16.34 8.63
CA VAL A 13 9.05 15.50 9.21
C VAL A 13 7.87 16.35 9.66
N GLU A 14 8.10 17.47 10.37
CA GLU A 14 7.02 18.35 10.84
C GLU A 14 6.30 19.06 9.69
N ASN A 15 7.03 19.42 8.62
CA ASN A 15 6.41 20.00 7.43
C ASN A 15 5.44 19.01 6.76
N LEU A 16 5.85 17.74 6.60
CA LEU A 16 4.96 16.71 6.06
C LEU A 16 3.81 16.40 7.02
N ALA A 17 4.06 16.30 8.32
CA ALA A 17 3.03 16.11 9.33
C ALA A 17 1.97 17.23 9.30
N SER A 18 2.40 18.49 9.14
CA SER A 18 1.50 19.64 8.98
C SER A 18 0.65 19.54 7.71
N LYS A 19 1.25 19.14 6.58
CA LYS A 19 0.49 18.89 5.33
C LYS A 19 -0.53 17.77 5.48
N LEU A 20 -0.18 16.67 6.16
CA LEU A 20 -1.07 15.52 6.41
C LEU A 20 -2.24 15.91 7.33
N ARG A 21 -1.98 16.64 8.41
CA ARG A 21 -3.02 17.18 9.31
C ARG A 21 -4.01 18.10 8.57
N ARG A 22 -3.50 18.92 7.66
CA ARG A 22 -4.31 19.85 6.84
C ARG A 22 -4.96 19.19 5.61
N ARG A 23 -4.82 17.86 5.44
CA ARG A 23 -5.31 17.12 4.26
C ARG A 23 -4.88 17.76 2.92
N GLN A 24 -3.66 18.29 2.85
CA GLN A 24 -3.09 18.83 1.61
C GLN A 24 -2.50 17.74 0.70
N VAL A 25 -2.06 16.64 1.31
CA VAL A 25 -1.62 15.44 0.60
C VAL A 25 -2.75 14.42 0.72
N VAL A 26 -3.52 14.26 -0.36
CA VAL A 26 -4.68 13.35 -0.40
C VAL A 26 -4.38 12.19 -1.33
N GLY A 27 -4.66 10.98 -0.84
CA GLY A 27 -4.54 9.75 -1.61
C GLY A 27 -3.32 8.92 -1.21
N SER A 28 -3.56 7.63 -1.08
CA SER A 28 -2.63 6.66 -0.52
C SER A 28 -1.25 6.64 -1.21
N ARG A 29 -1.19 6.72 -2.55
CA ARG A 29 0.09 6.69 -3.28
C ARG A 29 0.88 7.98 -3.07
N GLN A 30 0.21 9.13 -3.09
CA GLN A 30 0.91 10.41 -2.91
C GLN A 30 1.43 10.56 -1.48
N ALA A 31 0.63 10.13 -0.49
CA ALA A 31 1.05 10.06 0.90
C ALA A 31 2.26 9.11 1.09
N ALA A 32 2.22 7.93 0.48
CA ALA A 32 3.35 6.99 0.50
C ALA A 32 4.61 7.59 -0.16
N LEU A 33 4.50 8.19 -1.34
CA LEU A 33 5.63 8.81 -2.05
C LEU A 33 6.26 9.96 -1.25
N GLU A 34 5.47 10.91 -0.72
CA GLU A 34 6.02 11.99 0.12
C GLU A 34 6.66 11.44 1.39
N THR A 35 6.12 10.35 1.96
CA THR A 35 6.69 9.67 3.13
C THR A 35 8.06 9.08 2.82
N VAL A 36 8.21 8.29 1.75
CA VAL A 36 9.50 7.72 1.33
C VAL A 36 10.52 8.83 1.08
N LEU A 37 10.12 9.91 0.40
CA LEU A 37 11.02 11.03 0.10
C LEU A 37 11.53 11.72 1.38
N VAL A 38 10.67 11.90 2.39
CA VAL A 38 11.08 12.43 3.69
C VAL A 38 12.01 11.46 4.42
N LEU A 39 11.67 10.16 4.47
CA LEU A 39 12.50 9.13 5.10
C LEU A 39 13.89 9.06 4.46
N ARG A 40 13.97 9.12 3.13
CA ARG A 40 15.22 9.20 2.37
C ARG A 40 16.10 10.37 2.82
N GLN A 41 15.51 11.55 2.99
CA GLN A 41 16.23 12.74 3.46
C GLN A 41 16.65 12.62 4.94
N VAL A 42 15.83 11.98 5.77
CA VAL A 42 16.15 11.70 7.18
C VAL A 42 17.36 10.76 7.25
N VAL A 43 17.36 9.64 6.52
CA VAL A 43 18.47 8.66 6.51
C VAL A 43 19.76 9.27 5.95
N SER A 44 19.66 10.05 4.88
CA SER A 44 20.83 10.75 4.30
C SER A 44 21.53 11.67 5.31
N LYS A 45 20.75 12.44 6.09
CA LYS A 45 21.24 13.41 7.08
C LYS A 45 21.49 12.82 8.47
N ALA A 46 21.00 11.61 8.75
CA ALA A 46 21.16 10.95 10.03
C ALA A 46 22.64 10.69 10.34
N ARG A 47 23.00 10.85 11.61
CA ARG A 47 24.30 10.44 12.16
C ARG A 47 24.02 9.32 13.15
N PHE A 48 24.69 8.19 12.97
CA PHE A 48 24.48 7.00 13.79
C PHE A 48 25.78 6.19 13.83
N SER A 49 26.08 5.60 14.99
CA SER A 49 27.24 4.73 15.18
C SER A 49 26.86 3.26 15.34
N LYS A 50 25.56 3.01 15.61
CA LYS A 50 24.94 1.68 15.69
C LYS A 50 23.72 1.62 14.78
N PHE A 51 23.45 0.43 14.22
CA PHE A 51 22.26 0.22 13.40
C PHE A 51 20.95 0.52 14.15
N GLU A 52 20.84 0.10 15.41
CA GLU A 52 19.67 0.36 16.26
C GLU A 52 19.34 1.85 16.42
N GLN A 53 20.35 2.72 16.42
CA GLN A 53 20.13 4.17 16.49
C GLN A 53 19.43 4.68 15.24
N LEU A 54 19.75 4.13 14.07
CA LEU A 54 19.09 4.49 12.82
C LEU A 54 17.64 4.01 12.80
N VAL A 55 17.39 2.77 13.25
CA VAL A 55 16.05 2.21 13.37
C VAL A 55 15.17 3.10 14.26
N GLU A 56 15.69 3.55 15.41
CA GLU A 56 14.95 4.43 16.32
C GLU A 56 14.69 5.83 15.72
N ILE A 57 15.64 6.38 14.94
CA ILE A 57 15.43 7.64 14.21
C ILE A 57 14.28 7.49 13.19
N ILE A 58 14.23 6.38 12.46
CA ILE A 58 13.17 6.13 11.48
C ILE A 58 11.83 5.86 12.18
N ARG A 59 11.81 5.05 13.24
CA ARG A 59 10.60 4.79 14.05
C ARG A 59 10.04 6.08 14.66
N SER A 60 10.88 6.91 15.26
CA SER A 60 10.43 8.19 15.84
C SER A 60 9.91 9.18 14.79
N ALA A 61 10.52 9.23 13.60
CA ALA A 61 10.00 10.01 12.48
C ALA A 61 8.65 9.46 12.00
N GLY A 62 8.54 8.13 11.88
CA GLY A 62 7.32 7.43 11.49
C GLY A 62 6.17 7.67 12.46
N ARG A 63 6.40 7.53 13.77
CA ARG A 63 5.41 7.82 14.83
C ARG A 63 4.75 9.18 14.63
N ARG A 64 5.57 10.22 14.45
CA ARG A 64 5.07 11.58 14.26
C ARG A 64 4.24 11.74 12.99
N LEU A 65 4.57 11.01 11.92
CA LEU A 65 3.80 11.04 10.67
C LEU A 65 2.48 10.28 10.80
N VAL A 66 2.47 9.13 11.50
CA VAL A 66 1.27 8.34 11.76
C VAL A 66 0.31 9.10 12.69
N GLU A 67 0.82 9.71 13.76
CA GLU A 67 0.03 10.56 14.67
C GLU A 67 -0.56 11.79 13.97
N ALA A 68 0.07 12.27 12.89
CA ALA A 68 -0.42 13.41 12.13
C ALA A 68 -1.72 13.09 11.36
N GLN A 69 -1.88 11.86 10.88
CA GLN A 69 -3.09 11.40 10.22
C GLN A 69 -3.24 9.87 10.41
N PRO A 70 -3.82 9.40 11.53
CA PRO A 70 -3.86 7.98 11.85
C PRO A 70 -4.72 7.16 10.86
N LYS A 71 -5.65 7.82 10.16
CA LYS A 71 -6.53 7.17 9.17
C LYS A 71 -5.84 6.91 7.83
N GLU A 72 -4.69 7.53 7.58
CA GLU A 72 -3.90 7.33 6.37
C GLU A 72 -2.85 6.23 6.61
N HIS A 73 -3.31 4.98 6.59
CA HIS A 73 -2.49 3.79 6.86
C HIS A 73 -1.28 3.64 5.92
N SER A 74 -1.39 4.16 4.70
CA SER A 74 -0.31 4.10 3.69
C SER A 74 1.00 4.72 4.19
N VAL A 75 0.95 5.76 5.03
CA VAL A 75 2.12 6.41 5.64
C VAL A 75 2.84 5.43 6.58
N GLY A 76 2.11 4.85 7.54
CA GLY A 76 2.68 3.90 8.49
C GLY A 76 3.20 2.64 7.80
N ASN A 77 2.44 2.10 6.85
CA ASN A 77 2.84 0.94 6.06
C ASN A 77 4.13 1.19 5.27
N THR A 78 4.25 2.37 4.67
CA THR A 78 5.48 2.78 3.97
C THR A 78 6.68 2.84 4.91
N VAL A 79 6.51 3.37 6.13
CA VAL A 79 7.58 3.40 7.13
C VAL A 79 8.00 1.98 7.53
N ARG A 80 7.04 1.09 7.79
CA ARG A 80 7.31 -0.32 8.13
C ARG A 80 8.04 -1.05 7.00
N LYS A 81 7.62 -0.81 5.74
CA LYS A 81 8.28 -1.39 4.57
C LYS A 81 9.72 -0.91 4.46
N VAL A 82 9.96 0.39 4.61
CA VAL A 82 11.32 0.95 4.61
C VAL A 82 12.18 0.36 5.73
N LEU A 83 11.63 0.19 6.95
CA LEU A 83 12.33 -0.45 8.06
C LEU A 83 12.71 -1.90 7.75
N HIS A 84 11.77 -2.68 7.20
CA HIS A 84 12.00 -4.07 6.81
C HIS A 84 13.12 -4.19 5.77
N HIS A 85 13.05 -3.44 4.66
CA HIS A 85 14.10 -3.43 3.63
C HIS A 85 15.47 -3.00 4.19
N ILE A 86 15.50 -2.00 5.08
CA ILE A 86 16.74 -1.55 5.74
C ILE A 86 17.33 -2.66 6.63
N ARG A 87 16.50 -3.42 7.35
CA ARG A 87 16.96 -4.57 8.14
C ARG A 87 17.46 -5.70 7.25
N GLU A 88 16.76 -6.03 6.18
CA GLU A 88 17.18 -7.08 5.23
C GLU A 88 18.53 -6.75 4.59
N GLU A 89 18.72 -5.52 4.12
CA GLU A 89 19.98 -5.08 3.53
C GLU A 89 21.13 -5.01 4.53
N TYR A 90 20.87 -4.53 5.76
CA TYR A 90 21.85 -4.57 6.83
C TYR A 90 22.23 -6.01 7.20
N HIS A 91 21.26 -6.92 7.30
CA HIS A 91 21.52 -8.33 7.54
C HIS A 91 22.25 -8.99 6.39
N THR A 92 22.01 -8.60 5.14
CA THR A 92 22.73 -9.11 3.97
C THR A 92 24.17 -8.61 3.96
N ALA A 93 24.39 -7.33 4.24
CA ALA A 93 25.73 -6.73 4.36
C ALA A 93 26.55 -7.30 5.54
N THR A 94 25.90 -7.72 6.63
CA THR A 94 26.55 -8.30 7.81
C THR A 94 26.65 -9.84 7.77
N LYS A 95 25.64 -10.57 7.30
CA LYS A 95 25.66 -12.04 7.13
C LYS A 95 26.46 -12.48 5.91
N GLY A 96 26.59 -11.64 4.88
CA GLY A 96 27.63 -11.78 3.86
C GLY A 96 29.05 -11.85 4.47
N ARG A 97 29.22 -11.47 5.74
CA ARG A 97 30.45 -11.64 6.54
C ARG A 97 30.38 -12.78 7.57
N ALA A 98 29.21 -13.26 7.98
CA ALA A 98 29.06 -14.31 8.99
C ALA A 98 28.87 -15.74 8.43
N SER A 99 28.83 -15.92 7.11
CA SER A 99 28.73 -17.24 6.47
C SER A 99 29.93 -17.59 5.59
N ALA A 100 31.12 -17.64 6.20
CA ALA A 100 32.10 -18.69 5.88
C ALA A 100 31.91 -19.91 6.81
N SER A 101 30.67 -20.19 7.20
CA SER A 101 30.25 -21.49 7.74
C SER A 101 29.56 -22.23 6.61
N THR A 102 30.21 -23.29 6.13
CA THR A 102 29.83 -24.19 5.05
C THR A 102 28.37 -24.63 5.13
N ARG A 103 27.44 -23.86 4.54
CA ARG A 103 26.09 -24.35 4.27
C ARG A 103 26.14 -25.15 2.98
N ASN A 104 26.15 -26.47 3.10
CA ASN A 104 25.96 -27.39 1.99
C ASN A 104 24.55 -27.23 1.42
N ALA A 105 24.36 -26.29 0.50
CA ALA A 105 23.13 -26.14 -0.25
C ALA A 105 23.05 -27.26 -1.30
N PHE A 106 22.32 -28.33 -0.98
CA PHE A 106 21.91 -29.31 -1.98
C PHE A 106 20.80 -28.71 -2.84
N SER A 107 21.12 -28.35 -4.09
CA SER A 107 20.12 -27.95 -5.08
C SER A 107 19.64 -29.17 -5.86
N ILE A 108 18.35 -29.48 -5.73
CA ILE A 108 17.66 -30.61 -6.39
C ILE A 108 17.77 -30.50 -7.92
N SER A 109 17.69 -29.29 -8.47
CA SER A 109 17.78 -29.05 -9.91
C SER A 109 19.13 -29.43 -10.50
N LYS A 110 20.20 -29.46 -9.70
CA LYS A 110 21.54 -29.90 -10.14
C LYS A 110 21.76 -31.40 -9.99
N PHE A 111 21.04 -32.08 -9.09
CA PHE A 111 21.12 -33.53 -8.88
C PHE A 111 20.52 -34.32 -10.06
N VAL A 112 19.40 -33.83 -10.60
CA VAL A 112 18.68 -34.45 -11.73
C VAL A 112 19.51 -34.43 -13.03
N LEU A 113 20.34 -33.41 -13.22
CA LEU A 113 21.11 -33.23 -14.46
C LEU A 113 22.46 -33.98 -14.51
N GLN A 114 23.06 -34.32 -13.37
CA GLN A 114 24.46 -34.81 -13.33
C GLN A 114 24.69 -36.13 -12.60
N GLY A 115 23.67 -36.77 -12.02
CA GLY A 115 23.68 -38.18 -11.64
C GLY A 115 24.66 -38.63 -10.55
N GLN A 116 25.58 -37.78 -10.05
CA GLN A 116 26.46 -38.08 -8.91
C GLN A 116 26.80 -36.82 -8.10
N PRO A 117 26.88 -36.91 -6.74
CA PRO A 117 27.27 -35.78 -5.90
C PRO A 117 28.80 -35.67 -5.84
N ARG A 118 29.39 -34.75 -6.60
CA ARG A 118 30.81 -34.35 -6.41
C ARG A 118 30.90 -33.03 -5.65
N LYS A 119 31.65 -33.05 -4.54
CA LYS A 119 32.05 -31.84 -3.78
C LYS A 119 32.96 -31.00 -4.66
N GLN A 120 32.57 -29.76 -4.94
CA GLN A 120 33.40 -28.80 -5.68
C GLN A 120 33.64 -27.59 -4.78
N ASN A 121 34.85 -27.48 -4.21
CA ASN A 121 35.31 -26.27 -3.57
C ASN A 121 35.65 -25.26 -4.67
N VAL A 122 34.80 -24.24 -4.83
CA VAL A 122 35.11 -23.09 -5.68
C VAL A 122 35.70 -22.01 -4.76
N LEU A 123 37.00 -21.74 -4.95
CA LEU A 123 37.65 -20.56 -4.38
C LEU A 123 37.11 -19.32 -5.09
N THR A 124 36.21 -18.59 -4.44
CA THR A 124 35.88 -17.22 -4.83
C THR A 124 36.98 -16.29 -4.32
N LYS A 125 37.65 -15.61 -5.25
CA LYS A 125 38.53 -14.48 -4.93
C LYS A 125 37.70 -13.44 -4.18
N THR A 126 38.09 -13.16 -2.95
CA THR A 126 37.56 -12.08 -2.14
C THR A 126 38.10 -10.76 -2.67
N ASP A 127 37.27 -10.01 -3.41
CA ASP A 127 37.47 -8.58 -3.53
C ASP A 127 37.24 -7.97 -2.14
N GLU A 128 38.32 -7.46 -1.54
CA GLU A 128 38.32 -6.78 -0.26
C GLU A 128 37.55 -5.44 -0.36
N LYS A 129 36.22 -5.49 -0.26
CA LYS A 129 35.44 -4.31 0.13
C LYS A 129 35.51 -4.17 1.66
N GLY A 130 36.21 -3.11 2.09
CA GLY A 130 36.62 -2.79 3.45
C GLY A 130 35.62 -3.15 4.56
N THR A 131 36.15 -3.73 5.64
CA THR A 131 35.49 -4.00 6.92
C THR A 131 34.77 -2.75 7.44
N ILE A 132 33.44 -2.82 7.56
CA ILE A 132 32.64 -1.81 8.26
C ILE A 132 32.51 -2.32 9.69
N LYS A 133 33.27 -1.74 10.63
CA LYS A 133 33.19 -2.06 12.06
C LYS A 133 32.12 -1.17 12.72
N GLU A 134 31.27 -1.77 13.56
CA GLU A 134 30.37 -1.00 14.42
C GLU A 134 31.13 -0.39 15.59
N ASN A 135 30.80 0.86 15.95
CA ASN A 135 31.45 1.63 17.01
C ASN A 135 32.98 1.67 16.87
N ASP A 136 33.48 2.15 15.73
CA ASP A 136 34.90 2.50 15.63
C ASP A 136 35.19 3.70 16.57
N PRO A 137 36.06 3.55 17.59
CA PRO A 137 36.36 4.61 18.54
C PRO A 137 37.04 5.82 17.89
N ASP A 138 37.73 5.62 16.77
CA ASP A 138 38.50 6.64 16.07
C ASP A 138 37.67 7.41 15.03
N ASP A 139 36.59 6.81 14.51
CA ASP A 139 35.68 7.44 13.53
C ASP A 139 34.23 6.93 13.65
N PRO A 140 33.37 7.59 14.46
CA PRO A 140 31.99 7.16 14.68
C PRO A 140 31.10 7.24 13.43
N ASP A 141 31.53 7.96 12.38
CA ASP A 141 30.80 8.15 11.13
C ASP A 141 31.26 7.15 10.03
N SER A 142 32.34 6.40 10.24
CA SER A 142 32.83 5.37 9.29
C SER A 142 31.76 4.34 8.97
N PHE A 143 31.07 3.85 10.01
CA PHE A 143 29.96 2.90 9.90
C PHE A 143 28.81 3.45 9.05
N ALA A 144 28.40 4.69 9.35
CA ALA A 144 27.33 5.35 8.61
C ALA A 144 27.71 5.61 7.14
N ARG A 145 28.96 6.01 6.85
CA ARG A 145 29.41 6.25 5.47
C ARG A 145 29.43 4.99 4.62
N GLY A 146 29.80 3.85 5.19
CA GLY A 146 29.79 2.56 4.49
C GLY A 146 28.38 2.01 4.25
N LEU A 147 27.47 2.17 5.23
CA LEU A 147 26.13 1.59 5.16
C LEU A 147 25.12 2.47 4.41
N LYS A 148 25.25 3.80 4.47
CA LYS A 148 24.32 4.75 3.83
C LYS A 148 24.05 4.47 2.35
N PRO A 149 25.04 4.22 1.47
CA PRO A 149 24.77 3.93 0.07
C PRO A 149 23.84 2.74 -0.13
N VAL A 150 24.07 1.64 0.63
CA VAL A 150 23.26 0.42 0.58
C VAL A 150 21.83 0.70 1.04
N LEU A 151 21.66 1.44 2.15
CA LEU A 151 20.33 1.78 2.65
C LEU A 151 19.59 2.76 1.72
N MET A 152 20.32 3.65 1.04
CA MET A 152 19.73 4.57 0.07
C MET A 152 19.26 3.84 -1.19
N GLU A 153 19.95 2.77 -1.59
CA GLU A 153 19.50 1.86 -2.65
C GLU A 153 18.21 1.15 -2.21
N ALA A 154 18.17 0.59 -1.00
CA ALA A 154 16.96 -0.05 -0.44
C ALA A 154 15.72 0.89 -0.42
N ILE A 155 15.92 2.16 -0.05
CA ILE A 155 14.85 3.18 -0.06
C ILE A 155 14.45 3.55 -1.48
N GLN A 156 15.40 3.56 -2.42
CA GLN A 156 15.12 3.82 -3.83
C GLN A 156 14.31 2.68 -4.46
N ASP A 157 14.57 1.42 -4.09
CA ASP A 157 13.79 0.27 -4.56
C ASP A 157 12.31 0.38 -4.15
N VAL A 158 12.04 0.78 -2.89
CA VAL A 158 10.67 1.04 -2.41
C VAL A 158 10.02 2.20 -3.20
N LEU A 159 10.78 3.22 -3.57
CA LEU A 159 10.28 4.34 -4.38
C LEU A 159 9.90 3.88 -5.79
N ASP A 160 10.78 3.14 -6.45
CA ASP A 160 10.57 2.62 -7.80
C ASP A 160 9.40 1.63 -7.85
N GLU A 161 9.23 0.82 -6.81
CA GLU A 161 8.06 -0.03 -6.64
C GLU A 161 6.77 0.81 -6.55
N LEU A 162 6.72 1.83 -5.68
CA LEU A 162 5.58 2.74 -5.53
C LEU A 162 5.23 3.49 -6.83
N GLU A 163 6.22 3.79 -7.65
CA GLU A 163 6.03 4.43 -8.94
C GLU A 163 5.39 3.47 -9.95
N THR A 164 5.83 2.21 -9.99
CA THR A 164 5.42 1.18 -10.96
C THR A 164 4.19 0.35 -10.57
N VAL A 165 3.62 0.55 -9.37
CA VAL A 165 2.47 -0.25 -8.87
C VAL A 165 1.32 -0.36 -9.87
N TYR A 166 0.91 0.76 -10.47
CA TYR A 166 -0.26 0.76 -11.35
C TYR A 166 -0.03 -0.07 -12.61
N ASP A 167 1.16 -0.01 -13.17
CA ASP A 167 1.51 -0.79 -14.36
C ASP A 167 1.62 -2.27 -14.02
N ASN A 168 2.21 -2.61 -12.87
CA ASN A 168 2.33 -4.00 -12.41
C ASN A 168 0.97 -4.65 -12.15
N VAL A 169 0.08 -3.97 -11.43
CA VAL A 169 -1.30 -4.46 -11.21
C VAL A 169 -2.05 -4.58 -12.55
N SER A 170 -1.86 -3.64 -13.47
CA SER A 170 -2.55 -3.61 -14.76
C SER A 170 -2.08 -4.67 -15.76
N LYS A 171 -0.90 -5.29 -15.57
CA LYS A 171 -0.44 -6.41 -16.41
C LYS A 171 -1.36 -7.64 -16.27
N ASN A 172 -1.90 -7.87 -15.08
CA ASN A 172 -2.76 -9.01 -14.78
C ASN A 172 -4.20 -8.81 -15.33
N ALA A 173 -4.55 -7.61 -15.79
CA ALA A 173 -5.92 -7.28 -16.19
C ALA A 173 -6.46 -8.15 -17.33
N ARG A 174 -5.59 -8.56 -18.26
CA ARG A 174 -5.95 -9.43 -19.39
C ARG A 174 -6.46 -10.79 -18.93
N ASP A 175 -6.00 -11.29 -17.80
CA ASP A 175 -6.33 -12.65 -17.37
C ASP A 175 -7.64 -12.69 -16.57
N HIS A 176 -8.09 -11.55 -16.02
CA HIS A 176 -9.32 -11.45 -15.23
C HIS A 176 -10.55 -10.90 -15.97
N ILE A 177 -10.37 -10.07 -17.00
CA ILE A 177 -11.48 -9.41 -17.73
C ILE A 177 -11.66 -10.08 -19.08
N HIS A 178 -12.79 -10.73 -19.34
CA HIS A 178 -13.09 -11.34 -20.65
C HIS A 178 -13.97 -10.44 -21.54
N SER A 179 -14.03 -10.77 -22.83
CA SER A 179 -14.87 -10.03 -23.78
C SER A 179 -16.36 -10.19 -23.44
N ASP A 180 -17.12 -9.14 -23.69
CA ASP A 180 -18.58 -9.06 -23.46
C ASP A 180 -19.01 -9.23 -22.00
N GLU A 181 -18.08 -9.05 -21.04
CA GLU A 181 -18.39 -9.03 -19.62
C GLU A 181 -18.94 -7.68 -19.16
N ILE A 182 -19.81 -7.72 -18.16
CA ILE A 182 -20.32 -6.55 -17.46
C ILE A 182 -19.64 -6.46 -16.09
N ILE A 183 -18.83 -5.42 -15.92
CA ILE A 183 -18.07 -5.17 -14.69
C ILE A 183 -18.73 -4.04 -13.92
N LEU A 184 -18.95 -4.22 -12.62
CA LEU A 184 -19.37 -3.14 -11.72
C LEU A 184 -18.17 -2.58 -10.97
N THR A 185 -18.08 -1.26 -10.87
CA THR A 185 -17.12 -0.55 -10.03
C THR A 185 -17.79 0.64 -9.35
N ILE A 186 -17.15 1.18 -8.30
CA ILE A 186 -17.70 2.27 -7.49
C ILE A 186 -16.67 3.38 -7.29
N GLY A 187 -17.14 4.61 -7.40
CA GLY A 187 -16.35 5.82 -7.19
C GLY A 187 -15.21 5.94 -8.19
N LYS A 188 -14.10 6.53 -7.75
CA LYS A 188 -12.88 6.64 -8.55
C LYS A 188 -11.68 6.02 -7.85
N SER A 189 -11.12 4.99 -8.46
CA SER A 189 -9.82 4.42 -8.07
C SER A 189 -8.85 4.43 -9.25
N LYS A 190 -7.71 5.11 -9.09
CA LYS A 190 -6.66 5.17 -10.12
C LYS A 190 -6.11 3.79 -10.49
N THR A 191 -6.03 2.88 -9.50
CA THR A 191 -5.58 1.50 -9.73
C THR A 191 -6.57 0.72 -10.58
N VAL A 192 -7.87 0.83 -10.28
CA VAL A 192 -8.93 0.16 -11.05
C VAL A 192 -9.06 0.78 -12.44
N GLU A 193 -8.96 2.10 -12.54
CA GLU A 193 -8.98 2.82 -13.82
C GLU A 193 -7.85 2.35 -14.75
N ALA A 194 -6.61 2.28 -14.25
CA ALA A 194 -5.47 1.77 -15.01
C ALA A 194 -5.66 0.29 -15.41
N PHE A 195 -6.18 -0.53 -14.48
CA PHE A 195 -6.46 -1.93 -14.70
C PHE A 195 -7.49 -2.15 -15.84
N LEU A 196 -8.60 -1.41 -15.80
CA LEU A 196 -9.62 -1.45 -16.85
C LEU A 196 -9.05 -0.97 -18.19
N LYS A 197 -8.37 0.18 -18.21
CA LYS A 197 -7.76 0.71 -19.45
C LYS A 197 -6.77 -0.27 -20.09
N SER A 198 -5.96 -0.96 -19.29
CA SER A 198 -5.03 -1.98 -19.79
C SER A 198 -5.74 -3.16 -20.44
N ALA A 199 -6.85 -3.63 -19.84
CA ALA A 199 -7.67 -4.69 -20.42
C ALA A 199 -8.37 -4.28 -21.73
N ALA A 200 -8.75 -3.00 -21.86
CA ALA A 200 -9.48 -2.47 -23.01
C ALA A 200 -8.67 -2.53 -24.31
N HIS A 201 -7.34 -2.53 -24.24
CA HIS A 201 -6.48 -2.72 -25.41
C HIS A 201 -6.61 -4.10 -26.05
N HIS A 202 -7.07 -5.09 -25.30
CA HIS A 202 -7.11 -6.48 -25.73
C HIS A 202 -8.54 -7.00 -25.94
N ARG A 203 -9.52 -6.46 -25.19
CA ARG A 203 -10.88 -7.01 -25.09
C ARG A 203 -11.91 -5.89 -25.00
N ASN A 204 -13.07 -6.11 -25.61
CA ASN A 204 -14.23 -5.23 -25.51
C ASN A 204 -15.15 -5.73 -24.41
N TYR A 205 -15.53 -4.87 -23.49
CA TYR A 205 -16.40 -5.19 -22.36
C TYR A 205 -17.13 -3.93 -21.90
N THR A 206 -18.07 -4.09 -20.97
CA THR A 206 -18.91 -3.01 -20.46
C THR A 206 -18.63 -2.77 -18.99
N VAL A 207 -18.55 -1.50 -18.58
CA VAL A 207 -18.35 -1.11 -17.17
C VAL A 207 -19.54 -0.30 -16.67
N ILE A 208 -20.14 -0.73 -15.58
CA ILE A 208 -21.10 0.03 -14.80
C ILE A 208 -20.33 0.73 -13.68
N VAL A 209 -20.37 2.06 -13.66
CA VAL A 209 -19.71 2.90 -12.65
C VAL A 209 -20.80 3.48 -11.76
N ALA A 210 -20.77 3.12 -10.48
CA ALA A 210 -21.59 3.75 -9.46
C ALA A 210 -20.97 5.09 -9.03
N GLU A 211 -21.77 6.15 -8.98
CA GLU A 211 -21.28 7.53 -8.84
C GLU A 211 -20.69 7.89 -7.47
N THR A 212 -21.06 7.17 -6.40
CA THR A 212 -20.66 7.45 -5.01
C THR A 212 -21.12 8.82 -4.53
N GLY A 213 -22.43 9.00 -4.41
CA GLY A 213 -23.02 10.13 -3.68
C GLY A 213 -22.62 10.07 -2.21
N PRO A 214 -22.17 11.16 -1.58
CA PRO A 214 -22.28 12.57 -2.01
C PRO A 214 -21.05 13.12 -2.77
N SER A 215 -19.98 12.32 -2.95
CA SER A 215 -18.73 12.80 -3.56
C SER A 215 -18.77 12.91 -5.09
N TYR A 216 -19.65 12.14 -5.74
CA TYR A 216 -19.80 12.03 -7.20
C TYR A 216 -18.49 11.73 -7.96
N SER A 217 -17.50 11.14 -7.28
CA SER A 217 -16.18 10.85 -7.86
C SER A 217 -16.25 9.89 -9.05
N GLY A 218 -17.29 9.03 -9.12
CA GLY A 218 -17.48 8.10 -10.24
C GLY A 218 -17.74 8.78 -11.59
N HIS A 219 -18.20 10.04 -11.61
CA HIS A 219 -18.42 10.79 -12.86
C HIS A 219 -17.10 10.99 -13.61
N GLU A 220 -16.04 11.34 -12.88
CA GLU A 220 -14.70 11.52 -13.45
C GLU A 220 -14.12 10.19 -13.95
N MET A 221 -14.39 9.08 -13.23
CA MET A 221 -13.99 7.74 -13.67
C MET A 221 -14.72 7.33 -14.96
N ALA A 222 -16.03 7.54 -15.03
CA ALA A 222 -16.83 7.24 -16.23
C ALA A 222 -16.35 8.05 -17.44
N GLN A 223 -16.07 9.35 -17.27
CA GLN A 223 -15.51 10.20 -18.34
C GLN A 223 -14.16 9.67 -18.83
N SER A 224 -13.29 9.27 -17.90
CA SER A 224 -11.94 8.77 -18.21
C SER A 224 -11.96 7.42 -18.93
N LEU A 225 -12.87 6.52 -18.57
CA LEU A 225 -13.07 5.23 -19.23
C LEU A 225 -13.73 5.37 -20.60
N SER A 226 -14.72 6.25 -20.72
CA SER A 226 -15.38 6.57 -22.00
C SER A 226 -14.38 7.16 -23.00
N SER A 227 -13.49 8.05 -22.55
CA SER A 227 -12.42 8.62 -23.37
C SER A 227 -11.42 7.57 -23.88
N ALA A 228 -11.29 6.44 -23.15
CA ALA A 228 -10.46 5.31 -23.56
C ALA A 228 -11.19 4.31 -24.49
N GLY A 229 -12.44 4.59 -24.88
CA GLY A 229 -13.23 3.74 -25.78
C GLY A 229 -13.96 2.58 -25.11
N ILE A 230 -14.07 2.58 -23.77
CA ILE A 230 -14.78 1.54 -23.02
C ILE A 230 -16.27 1.91 -22.93
N SER A 231 -17.16 0.95 -23.20
CA SER A 231 -18.60 1.11 -23.01
C SER A 231 -18.89 1.29 -21.51
N THR A 232 -19.31 2.48 -21.11
CA THR A 232 -19.49 2.84 -19.69
C THR A 232 -20.89 3.35 -19.40
N PHE A 233 -21.47 2.84 -18.32
CA PHE A 233 -22.77 3.27 -17.79
C PHE A 233 -22.58 3.90 -16.43
N LEU A 234 -22.99 5.14 -16.26
CA LEU A 234 -23.02 5.81 -14.97
C LEU A 234 -24.36 5.55 -14.29
N VAL A 235 -24.34 5.11 -13.03
CA VAL A 235 -25.54 4.75 -12.27
C VAL A 235 -25.50 5.32 -10.85
N PRO A 236 -26.67 5.64 -10.26
CA PRO A 236 -26.73 6.00 -8.85
C PRO A 236 -26.49 4.78 -7.97
N ASP A 237 -25.94 4.99 -6.78
CA ASP A 237 -25.57 3.90 -5.87
C ASP A 237 -26.79 3.07 -5.42
N SER A 238 -27.98 3.69 -5.36
CA SER A 238 -29.25 3.02 -5.05
C SER A 238 -29.62 1.94 -6.07
N SER A 239 -29.12 2.05 -7.31
CA SER A 239 -29.42 1.11 -8.39
C SER A 239 -28.45 -0.08 -8.45
N ILE A 240 -27.41 -0.11 -7.60
CA ILE A 240 -26.42 -1.20 -7.58
C ILE A 240 -27.10 -2.56 -7.42
N TYR A 241 -27.99 -2.70 -6.44
CA TYR A 241 -28.66 -3.97 -6.17
C TYR A 241 -29.57 -4.39 -7.34
N ALA A 242 -30.28 -3.44 -7.96
CA ALA A 242 -31.16 -3.71 -9.09
C ALA A 242 -30.39 -4.19 -10.32
N LEU A 243 -29.18 -3.67 -10.56
CA LEU A 243 -28.36 -4.02 -11.71
C LEU A 243 -27.49 -5.26 -11.48
N MET A 244 -27.26 -5.65 -10.22
CA MET A 244 -26.35 -6.73 -9.84
C MET A 244 -26.65 -8.07 -10.55
N SER A 245 -27.91 -8.37 -10.84
CA SER A 245 -28.27 -9.62 -11.54
C SER A 245 -27.75 -9.73 -12.98
N ARG A 246 -27.21 -8.65 -13.55
CA ARG A 246 -26.61 -8.61 -14.90
C ARG A 246 -25.09 -8.45 -14.84
N VAL A 247 -24.53 -8.17 -13.67
CA VAL A 247 -23.10 -7.96 -13.48
C VAL A 247 -22.40 -9.32 -13.41
N ASN A 248 -21.31 -9.48 -14.15
CA ASN A 248 -20.51 -10.71 -14.12
C ASN A 248 -19.43 -10.67 -13.04
N LYS A 249 -18.83 -9.49 -12.79
CA LYS A 249 -17.77 -9.29 -11.79
C LYS A 249 -17.86 -7.91 -11.16
N VAL A 250 -17.51 -7.81 -9.89
CA VAL A 250 -17.34 -6.52 -9.20
C VAL A 250 -15.85 -6.27 -9.00
N ILE A 251 -15.35 -5.13 -9.46
CA ILE A 251 -13.96 -4.71 -9.28
C ILE A 251 -13.92 -3.45 -8.42
N LEU A 252 -13.35 -3.60 -7.22
CA LEU A 252 -13.26 -2.54 -6.21
C LEU A 252 -11.82 -2.08 -6.00
N GLY A 253 -11.65 -0.84 -5.58
CA GLY A 253 -10.39 -0.33 -5.06
C GLY A 253 -10.42 -0.28 -3.53
N ALA A 254 -9.29 -0.59 -2.89
CA ALA A 254 -9.14 -0.41 -1.44
C ALA A 254 -8.40 0.89 -1.12
N HIS A 255 -8.73 1.50 0.02
CA HIS A 255 -7.91 2.51 0.68
C HIS A 255 -6.80 1.84 1.50
N ALA A 256 -7.18 0.88 2.35
CA ALA A 256 -6.28 0.06 3.16
C ALA A 256 -6.85 -1.37 3.27
N VAL A 257 -5.97 -2.37 3.31
CA VAL A 257 -6.33 -3.77 3.55
C VAL A 257 -5.72 -4.19 4.88
N LEU A 258 -6.49 -4.83 5.75
CA LEU A 258 -6.09 -5.25 7.09
C LEU A 258 -5.54 -6.67 7.09
N ALA A 259 -4.88 -7.06 8.19
CA ALA A 259 -4.27 -8.38 8.31
C ALA A 259 -5.28 -9.54 8.39
N ASN A 260 -6.53 -9.25 8.77
CA ASN A 260 -7.63 -10.21 8.72
C ASN A 260 -8.22 -10.39 7.30
N GLY A 261 -7.71 -9.67 6.30
CA GLY A 261 -8.22 -9.65 4.92
C GLY A 261 -9.41 -8.73 4.68
N GLY A 262 -9.91 -8.04 5.71
CA GLY A 262 -10.89 -6.97 5.54
C GLY A 262 -10.27 -5.73 4.92
N MET A 263 -11.07 -4.83 4.37
CA MET A 263 -10.55 -3.61 3.77
C MET A 263 -11.40 -2.38 4.11
N PHE A 264 -10.74 -1.24 4.19
CA PHE A 264 -11.38 0.06 4.09
C PHE A 264 -11.43 0.46 2.62
N ALA A 265 -12.61 0.77 2.12
CA ALA A 265 -12.84 1.24 0.77
C ALA A 265 -13.77 2.46 0.82
N ILE A 266 -13.97 3.13 -0.32
CA ILE A 266 -14.88 4.28 -0.36
C ILE A 266 -16.30 3.87 0.03
N THR A 267 -17.05 4.78 0.65
CA THR A 267 -18.46 4.55 1.02
C THR A 267 -19.28 3.97 -0.14
N GLY A 268 -20.17 3.03 0.18
CA GLY A 268 -20.93 2.26 -0.81
C GLY A 268 -20.22 0.98 -1.30
N SER A 269 -18.92 0.81 -1.02
CA SER A 269 -18.21 -0.42 -1.40
C SER A 269 -18.77 -1.65 -0.65
N LEU A 270 -19.19 -1.48 0.60
CA LEU A 270 -19.87 -2.54 1.36
C LEU A 270 -21.23 -2.88 0.75
N LEU A 271 -21.97 -1.89 0.26
CA LEU A 271 -23.24 -2.08 -0.44
C LEU A 271 -23.05 -2.87 -1.75
N ALA A 272 -22.02 -2.54 -2.54
CA ALA A 272 -21.66 -3.32 -3.72
C ALA A 272 -21.26 -4.75 -3.38
N ALA A 273 -20.42 -4.96 -2.35
CA ALA A 273 -19.93 -6.28 -1.98
C ALA A 273 -21.02 -7.20 -1.38
N THR A 274 -21.93 -6.64 -0.57
CA THR A 274 -23.08 -7.39 -0.04
C THR A 274 -24.09 -7.74 -1.12
N ALA A 275 -24.40 -6.81 -2.02
CA ALA A 275 -25.22 -7.08 -3.20
C ALA A 275 -24.59 -8.17 -4.08
N ALA A 276 -23.26 -8.12 -4.27
CA ALA A 276 -22.53 -9.11 -5.04
C ALA A 276 -22.63 -10.52 -4.42
N ARG A 277 -22.43 -10.60 -3.10
CA ARG A 277 -22.59 -11.86 -2.34
C ARG A 277 -24.00 -12.44 -2.48
N ALA A 278 -25.04 -11.61 -2.40
CA ALA A 278 -26.43 -12.06 -2.58
C ALA A 278 -26.71 -12.64 -3.98
N HIS A 279 -26.04 -12.10 -5.00
CA HIS A 279 -26.16 -12.55 -6.40
C HIS A 279 -25.07 -13.55 -6.82
N SER A 280 -24.21 -14.00 -5.89
CA SER A 280 -23.07 -14.88 -6.17
C SER A 280 -22.14 -14.34 -7.27
N THR A 281 -22.01 -13.02 -7.37
CA THR A 281 -21.05 -12.39 -8.27
C THR A 281 -19.71 -12.23 -7.56
N PRO A 282 -18.59 -12.60 -8.21
CA PRO A 282 -17.28 -12.51 -7.60
C PRO A 282 -16.83 -11.06 -7.41
N VAL A 283 -16.29 -10.77 -6.23
CA VAL A 283 -15.72 -9.48 -5.82
C VAL A 283 -14.20 -9.56 -5.86
N VAL A 284 -13.62 -8.77 -6.76
CA VAL A 284 -12.18 -8.67 -6.97
C VAL A 284 -11.70 -7.28 -6.53
N VAL A 285 -10.60 -7.24 -5.79
CA VAL A 285 -10.07 -6.00 -5.22
C VAL A 285 -8.70 -5.69 -5.78
N CYS A 286 -8.55 -4.55 -6.44
CA CYS A 286 -7.25 -4.11 -6.94
C CYS A 286 -6.60 -3.14 -5.94
N ALA A 287 -5.49 -3.57 -5.33
CA ALA A 287 -4.75 -2.79 -4.35
C ALA A 287 -3.25 -3.06 -4.43
N GLY A 288 -2.43 -2.00 -4.37
CA GLY A 288 -0.98 -2.15 -4.25
C GLY A 288 -0.58 -2.62 -2.85
N GLN A 289 0.56 -3.30 -2.73
CA GLN A 289 1.06 -3.81 -1.44
C GLN A 289 1.26 -2.74 -0.37
N PHE A 290 1.60 -1.51 -0.74
CA PHE A 290 1.76 -0.41 0.21
C PHE A 290 0.47 -0.04 0.98
N LYS A 291 -0.69 -0.55 0.55
CA LYS A 291 -1.98 -0.42 1.25
C LYS A 291 -2.25 -1.55 2.25
N LEU A 292 -1.46 -2.63 2.23
CA LEU A 292 -1.57 -3.74 3.17
C LEU A 292 -1.07 -3.29 4.54
N THR A 293 -1.90 -3.46 5.56
CA THR A 293 -1.68 -2.95 6.91
C THR A 293 -1.61 -4.13 7.87
N PRO A 294 -0.55 -4.24 8.71
CA PRO A 294 -0.40 -5.36 9.65
C PRO A 294 -1.40 -5.35 10.81
N LEU A 295 -2.16 -4.27 10.97
CA LEU A 295 -3.19 -4.14 11.99
C LEU A 295 -4.34 -5.14 11.72
N TRP A 296 -4.68 -5.94 12.73
CA TRP A 296 -5.62 -7.06 12.58
C TRP A 296 -7.08 -6.62 12.57
N ASN A 297 -7.47 -5.74 13.50
CA ASN A 297 -8.86 -5.38 13.68
C ASN A 297 -9.01 -3.93 14.16
N LEU A 298 -9.33 -3.05 13.20
CA LEU A 298 -9.72 -1.67 13.48
C LEU A 298 -11.25 -1.47 13.48
N TYR A 299 -12.07 -2.49 13.14
CA TYR A 299 -13.50 -2.26 12.90
C TYR A 299 -14.30 -1.87 14.15
N HIS A 300 -13.81 -2.24 15.34
CA HIS A 300 -14.43 -1.88 16.63
C HIS A 300 -13.90 -0.58 17.24
N GLU A 301 -12.81 -0.03 16.72
CA GLU A 301 -12.27 1.21 17.28
C GLU A 301 -13.17 2.38 16.85
N TYR A 302 -13.75 3.06 17.84
CA TYR A 302 -14.41 4.34 17.67
C TYR A 302 -13.46 5.29 16.94
N GLY A 303 -13.66 5.51 15.63
CA GLY A 303 -12.81 6.37 14.79
C GLY A 303 -12.22 5.72 13.54
N ALA A 304 -12.43 4.43 13.31
CA ALA A 304 -11.94 3.72 12.12
C ALA A 304 -12.57 4.22 10.80
N LEU A 305 -13.82 4.68 10.86
CA LEU A 305 -14.49 5.32 9.73
C LEU A 305 -14.11 6.81 9.70
N ASP A 306 -13.69 7.28 8.52
CA ASP A 306 -13.47 8.70 8.33
C ASP A 306 -14.77 9.43 8.01
N PHE A 307 -14.94 10.62 8.56
CA PHE A 307 -16.08 11.47 8.25
C PHE A 307 -15.61 12.63 7.39
N ALA A 308 -16.29 12.82 6.27
CA ALA A 308 -16.09 13.95 5.38
C ALA A 308 -16.99 15.13 5.81
N ASP A 309 -16.83 16.25 5.12
CA ASP A 309 -17.64 17.45 5.38
C ASP A 309 -19.13 17.15 5.14
N PRO A 310 -20.00 17.38 6.15
CA PRO A 310 -21.45 17.25 6.02
C PRO A 310 -22.06 18.16 4.95
N SER A 311 -21.38 19.25 4.57
CA SER A 311 -21.85 20.19 3.54
C SER A 311 -22.07 19.53 2.17
N ASN A 312 -21.36 18.43 1.89
CA ASN A 312 -21.54 17.64 0.67
C ASN A 312 -22.87 16.87 0.66
N VAL A 313 -23.43 16.56 1.84
CA VAL A 313 -24.72 15.87 1.97
C VAL A 313 -25.86 16.88 2.04
N LEU A 314 -25.71 17.91 2.87
CA LEU A 314 -26.71 18.97 3.03
C LEU A 314 -26.03 20.33 2.93
N GLY A 315 -26.39 21.09 1.89
CA GLY A 315 -25.86 22.42 1.67
C GLY A 315 -26.27 23.40 2.76
N PHE A 316 -25.40 24.35 3.09
CA PHE A 316 -25.67 25.39 4.10
C PHE A 316 -26.86 26.30 3.72
N GLU A 317 -27.22 26.33 2.44
CA GLU A 317 -28.39 27.07 1.93
C GLU A 317 -29.71 26.56 2.52
N GLU A 318 -29.77 25.31 2.99
CA GLU A 318 -30.96 24.70 3.61
C GLU A 318 -31.04 24.95 5.13
N GLY A 319 -30.68 26.16 5.57
CA GLY A 319 -30.48 26.49 7.00
C GLY A 319 -31.63 26.13 7.95
N GLY A 320 -32.88 26.14 7.49
CA GLY A 320 -34.03 25.72 8.32
C GLY A 320 -34.07 24.22 8.67
N LEU A 321 -33.34 23.39 7.91
CA LEU A 321 -33.20 21.94 8.11
C LEU A 321 -31.92 21.59 8.86
N VAL A 322 -30.83 22.34 8.62
CA VAL A 322 -29.53 22.15 9.29
C VAL A 322 -29.66 22.25 10.81
N ASP A 323 -30.49 23.16 11.32
CA ASP A 323 -30.71 23.32 12.77
C ASP A 323 -31.54 22.20 13.42
N LYS A 324 -32.16 21.32 12.61
CA LYS A 324 -33.12 20.31 13.08
C LYS A 324 -32.66 18.87 12.85
N VAL A 325 -31.64 18.65 12.04
CA VAL A 325 -31.22 17.32 11.59
C VAL A 325 -29.71 17.17 11.78
N ASP A 326 -29.31 16.07 12.41
CA ASP A 326 -27.91 15.66 12.49
C ASP A 326 -27.47 15.06 11.15
N VAL A 327 -26.58 15.76 10.43
CA VAL A 327 -26.05 15.33 9.13
C VAL A 327 -24.70 14.64 9.33
N ILE A 328 -24.58 13.41 8.85
CA ILE A 328 -23.38 12.59 8.96
C ILE A 328 -22.95 12.16 7.57
N ASN A 329 -21.65 12.28 7.27
CA ASN A 329 -21.06 11.90 5.99
C ASN A 329 -19.88 10.93 6.19
N PRO A 330 -20.12 9.62 6.28
CA PRO A 330 -19.05 8.63 6.33
C PRO A 330 -18.37 8.53 4.95
N TYR A 331 -17.05 8.65 4.92
CA TYR A 331 -16.26 8.66 3.69
C TYR A 331 -15.73 7.27 3.31
N TYR A 332 -15.33 6.47 4.30
CA TYR A 332 -14.91 5.09 4.10
C TYR A 332 -15.92 4.13 4.69
N ASP A 333 -16.03 2.95 4.08
CA ASP A 333 -16.73 1.78 4.59
C ASP A 333 -15.74 0.67 4.89
N TYR A 334 -16.09 -0.18 5.86
CA TYR A 334 -15.37 -1.41 6.12
C TYR A 334 -16.04 -2.60 5.42
N VAL A 335 -15.32 -3.25 4.50
CA VAL A 335 -15.76 -4.45 3.81
C VAL A 335 -15.18 -5.67 4.50
N HIS A 336 -16.05 -6.58 4.94
CA HIS A 336 -15.66 -7.82 5.61
C HIS A 336 -14.87 -8.75 4.65
N PRO A 337 -13.86 -9.48 5.16
CA PRO A 337 -13.05 -10.40 4.35
C PRO A 337 -13.88 -11.47 3.64
N GLU A 338 -14.99 -11.90 4.24
CA GLU A 338 -15.91 -12.91 3.69
C GLU A 338 -16.63 -12.44 2.42
N LEU A 339 -16.67 -11.13 2.15
CA LEU A 339 -17.29 -10.57 0.96
C LEU A 339 -16.32 -10.45 -0.21
N VAL A 340 -15.02 -10.67 0.02
CA VAL A 340 -13.97 -10.55 -0.99
C VAL A 340 -13.56 -11.93 -1.48
N ASP A 341 -13.46 -12.13 -2.79
CA ASP A 341 -13.06 -13.43 -3.35
C ASP A 341 -11.58 -13.44 -3.75
N ALA A 342 -11.04 -12.32 -4.26
CA ALA A 342 -9.62 -12.22 -4.63
C ALA A 342 -9.07 -10.79 -4.51
N PHE A 343 -7.79 -10.68 -4.15
CA PHE A 343 -6.99 -9.47 -4.20
C PHE A 343 -6.00 -9.53 -5.36
N ILE A 344 -5.98 -8.50 -6.21
CA ILE A 344 -4.98 -8.32 -7.25
C ILE A 344 -3.99 -7.27 -6.76
N THR A 345 -2.76 -7.70 -6.55
CA THR A 345 -1.63 -6.88 -6.10
C THR A 345 -0.55 -6.79 -7.17
N ASN A 346 0.55 -6.08 -6.89
CA ASN A 346 1.70 -5.99 -7.79
C ASN A 346 2.41 -7.33 -8.01
N ASP A 347 2.34 -8.26 -7.06
CA ASP A 347 3.04 -9.56 -7.14
C ASP A 347 2.15 -10.67 -7.72
N GLY A 348 0.86 -10.40 -7.88
CA GLY A 348 -0.10 -11.37 -8.41
C GLY A 348 -1.44 -11.33 -7.71
N ASP A 349 -2.20 -12.39 -7.97
CA ASP A 349 -3.50 -12.68 -7.39
C ASP A 349 -3.36 -13.47 -6.08
N HIS A 350 -4.10 -13.03 -5.07
CA HIS A 350 -4.06 -13.59 -3.73
C HIS A 350 -5.47 -13.80 -3.18
N PRO A 351 -5.81 -15.00 -2.67
CA PRO A 351 -7.03 -15.15 -1.88
C PRO A 351 -6.94 -14.35 -0.57
N PRO A 352 -8.08 -13.96 0.03
CA PRO A 352 -8.09 -13.24 1.30
C PRO A 352 -7.30 -13.93 2.42
N SER A 353 -7.31 -15.27 2.45
CA SER A 353 -6.58 -16.06 3.45
C SER A 353 -5.06 -15.96 3.35
N SER A 354 -4.50 -15.63 2.18
CA SER A 354 -3.05 -15.49 2.00
C SER A 354 -2.54 -14.09 2.31
N ILE A 355 -3.41 -13.11 2.55
CA ILE A 355 -3.03 -11.72 2.86
C ILE A 355 -2.16 -11.65 4.13
N TYR A 356 -2.48 -12.46 5.14
CA TYR A 356 -1.66 -12.55 6.36
C TYR A 356 -0.21 -12.97 6.05
N ARG A 357 -0.02 -13.92 5.12
CA ARG A 357 1.31 -14.35 4.70
C ARG A 357 2.05 -13.23 3.97
N LEU A 358 1.37 -12.52 3.09
CA LEU A 358 1.96 -11.42 2.33
C LEU A 358 2.42 -10.28 3.26
N ILE A 359 1.61 -9.96 4.27
CA ILE A 359 1.96 -8.97 5.31
C ILE A 359 3.19 -9.42 6.07
N LYS A 360 3.29 -10.69 6.44
CA LYS A 360 4.44 -11.25 7.16
C LYS A 360 5.72 -11.31 6.30
N GLU A 361 5.58 -11.42 4.99
CA GLU A 361 6.70 -11.33 4.04
C GLU A 361 7.11 -9.87 3.77
N THR A 362 6.24 -8.89 4.01
CA THR A 362 6.49 -7.46 3.71
C THR A 362 6.92 -6.64 4.94
N TYR A 363 6.51 -7.06 6.14
CA TYR A 363 6.70 -6.31 7.38
C TYR A 363 7.28 -7.20 8.48
N ASP A 364 8.08 -6.58 9.35
CA ASP A 364 8.58 -7.24 10.55
C ASP A 364 7.57 -7.14 11.72
N ASP A 365 7.44 -8.23 12.47
CA ASP A 365 6.54 -8.32 13.64
C ASP A 365 6.85 -7.24 14.72
N GLU A 366 8.10 -6.76 14.78
CA GLU A 366 8.55 -5.73 15.73
C GLU A 366 8.05 -4.31 15.42
N ASP A 367 7.53 -4.07 14.21
CA ASP A 367 7.10 -2.73 13.77
C ASP A 367 5.58 -2.63 13.58
N HIS A 368 4.81 -3.61 14.08
CA HIS A 368 3.35 -3.56 14.02
C HIS A 368 2.81 -2.32 14.74
N ASP A 369 3.31 -2.07 15.96
CA ASP A 369 3.00 -0.88 16.75
C ASP A 369 4.05 0.20 16.44
N LEU A 370 3.70 1.12 15.54
CA LEU A 370 4.58 2.23 15.18
C LEU A 370 4.39 3.39 16.14
#